data_AF-A0A060WZU2-F1
#
_entry.id   AF-A0A060WZU2-F1
#
_cell.length_a   1.000
_cell.length_b   1.000
_cell.length_c   1.000
_cell.angle_alpha   90.00
_cell.angle_beta   90.00
_cell.angle_gamma   90.00
#
_symmetry.space_group_name_H-M   'P 1'
#
loop_
_entity.id
_entity.type
_entity.pdbx_description
1 polymer ?
#
loop_
_entity_poly.entity_id
_entity_poly.type
_entity_poly.pdbx_seq_one_letter_code
_entity_poly.pdbx_strand_id
1 'polypeptide(L)'
;MHHYSKCSNFTWNGTLKELGNYSSSERVRASMAAPGSSSGLEVLLSTLQNAGDIESTLNILNVLDELLSAGTDRRITYMISKGGSEALLSALVTTARTFSPNFTILLPLLHLLAKVGHRDRRIGMKAEKAEAVLPTLTLLKQNVKHTRRTAACLWVLQVFCSSVTTATLLGQNRGLDVIFRLIPPHTTRHKRTVK
;
A
#
# COMPACT_ATOMS: atom_id res chain seq x y z
N MET A 1 -20.75 18.60 24.46
CA MET A 1 -20.33 17.37 23.75
C MET A 1 -20.87 17.43 22.34
N HIS A 2 -20.07 17.84 21.34
CA HIS A 2 -20.23 17.49 19.92
C HIS A 2 -19.01 18.05 19.18
N HIS A 3 -18.02 17.20 18.91
CA HIS A 3 -16.95 17.53 17.95
C HIS A 3 -17.21 16.75 16.67
N TYR A 4 -17.46 17.50 15.60
CA TYR A 4 -17.58 17.01 14.23
C TYR A 4 -16.22 16.47 13.75
N SER A 5 -16.16 15.19 13.43
CA SER A 5 -15.04 14.61 12.70
C SER A 5 -15.20 14.90 11.21
N LYS A 6 -14.29 15.71 10.68
CA LYS A 6 -14.15 16.05 9.26
C LYS A 6 -13.81 14.77 8.47
N CYS A 7 -14.71 14.36 7.58
CA CYS A 7 -14.51 13.20 6.71
C CYS A 7 -13.54 13.60 5.57
N SER A 8 -12.34 13.04 5.54
CA SER A 8 -11.43 13.16 4.41
C SER A 8 -11.89 12.21 3.29
N ASN A 9 -12.65 12.74 2.33
CA ASN A 9 -13.06 12.02 1.13
C ASN A 9 -11.86 11.86 0.19
N PHE A 10 -11.17 10.73 0.26
CA PHE A 10 -10.28 10.28 -0.80
C PHE A 10 -11.16 9.76 -1.94
N THR A 11 -11.24 10.50 -3.04
CA THR A 11 -11.91 10.09 -4.28
C THR A 11 -10.86 10.03 -5.37
N TRP A 12 -10.60 8.83 -5.90
CA TRP A 12 -9.76 8.66 -7.08
C TRP A 12 -10.66 8.45 -8.30
N ASN A 13 -10.72 9.47 -9.16
CA ASN A 13 -11.33 9.39 -10.49
C ASN A 13 -10.25 9.02 -11.51
N GLY A 14 -9.83 7.75 -11.51
CA GLY A 14 -8.92 7.20 -12.52
C GLY A 14 -9.69 6.43 -13.58
N THR A 15 -9.89 7.03 -14.75
CA THR A 15 -10.58 6.41 -15.89
C THR A 15 -9.74 5.29 -16.50
N LEU A 16 -10.35 4.11 -16.65
CA LEU A 16 -9.77 2.87 -17.19
C LEU A 16 -9.61 2.94 -18.73
N LYS A 17 -8.73 3.80 -19.23
CA LYS A 17 -8.26 3.78 -20.62
C LYS A 17 -6.80 4.23 -20.67
N GLU A 18 -5.90 3.28 -20.92
CA GLU A 18 -4.86 3.35 -21.96
C GLU A 18 -3.93 2.14 -21.84
N LEU A 19 -4.34 1.04 -22.50
CA LEU A 19 -3.41 0.03 -23.00
C LEU A 19 -3.11 0.41 -24.44
N GLY A 20 -2.01 1.11 -24.65
CA GLY A 20 -1.50 1.51 -25.96
C GLY A 20 0.02 1.45 -25.96
N ASN A 21 0.56 0.60 -26.81
CA ASN A 21 1.97 0.32 -27.06
C ASN A 21 2.94 1.50 -26.81
N TYR A 22 3.97 1.26 -25.99
CA TYR A 22 5.22 2.01 -26.08
C TYR A 22 6.40 1.05 -26.19
N SER A 23 7.00 1.09 -27.38
CA SER A 23 8.21 0.41 -27.80
C SER A 23 9.42 0.79 -26.95
N SER A 24 10.28 -0.19 -26.69
CA SER A 24 11.63 -0.03 -26.14
C SER A 24 12.43 1.04 -26.90
N SER A 25 12.94 2.03 -26.17
CA SER A 25 14.17 2.73 -26.52
C SER A 25 14.77 3.35 -25.26
N GLU A 26 15.98 2.90 -24.91
CA GLU A 26 16.81 3.39 -23.83
C GLU A 26 17.14 4.88 -24.01
N ARG A 27 16.91 5.66 -22.96
CA ARG A 27 17.77 6.82 -22.65
C ARG A 27 18.11 6.78 -21.16
N VAL A 28 19.21 6.10 -20.85
CA VAL A 28 19.92 6.21 -19.58
C VAL A 28 20.40 7.65 -19.46
N ARG A 29 19.63 8.51 -18.79
CA ARG A 29 20.16 9.75 -18.22
C ARG A 29 20.73 9.41 -16.86
N ALA A 30 22.03 9.17 -16.83
CA ALA A 30 22.79 9.08 -15.60
C ALA A 30 22.61 10.39 -14.81
N SER A 31 21.88 10.30 -13.71
CA SER A 31 21.85 11.34 -12.68
C SER A 31 23.19 11.26 -11.96
N MET A 32 24.06 12.26 -12.13
CA MET A 32 25.25 12.45 -11.32
C MET A 32 24.82 12.77 -9.87
N ALA A 33 24.59 11.74 -9.07
CA ALA A 33 24.60 11.83 -7.62
C ALA A 33 25.97 11.30 -7.15
N ALA A 34 26.64 12.05 -6.28
CA ALA A 34 27.92 11.66 -5.71
C ALA A 34 27.82 10.27 -5.04
N PRO A 35 28.74 9.32 -5.32
CA PRO A 35 28.76 8.03 -4.65
C PRO A 35 29.12 8.26 -3.18
N GLY A 36 28.15 8.14 -2.28
CA GLY A 36 28.37 8.18 -0.84
C GLY A 36 27.46 9.12 -0.04
N SER A 37 26.70 10.02 -0.67
CA SER A 37 25.75 10.87 0.05
C SER A 37 24.36 10.24 0.03
N SER A 38 23.90 9.69 1.15
CA SER A 38 22.50 9.27 1.28
C SER A 38 21.60 10.49 1.08
N SER A 39 20.69 10.42 0.12
CA SER A 39 19.67 11.44 -0.04
C SER A 39 18.79 11.51 1.23
N GLY A 40 18.20 12.67 1.50
CA GLY A 40 17.27 12.82 2.64
C GLY A 40 16.15 11.78 2.62
N LEU A 41 15.73 11.33 1.43
CA LEU A 41 14.78 10.24 1.29
C LEU A 41 15.34 8.89 1.79
N GLU A 42 16.56 8.52 1.43
CA GLU A 42 17.19 7.28 1.92
C GLU A 42 17.37 7.29 3.45
N VAL A 43 17.62 8.47 4.04
CA VAL A 43 17.64 8.64 5.51
C VAL A 43 16.25 8.41 6.11
N LEU A 44 15.19 8.96 5.52
CA LEU A 44 13.82 8.72 5.97
C LEU A 44 13.43 7.23 5.87
N LEU A 45 13.78 6.57 4.77
CA LEU A 45 13.46 5.15 4.55
C LEU A 45 14.21 4.22 5.52
N SER A 46 15.49 4.47 5.74
CA SER A 46 16.28 3.71 6.71
C SER A 46 15.82 3.97 8.14
N THR A 47 15.42 5.20 8.46
CA THR A 47 14.84 5.53 9.77
C THR A 47 13.50 4.83 9.97
N LEU A 48 12.63 4.77 8.94
CA LEU A 48 11.35 4.06 9.02
C LEU A 48 11.51 2.58 9.36
N GLN A 49 12.55 1.92 8.84
CA GLN A 49 12.84 0.52 9.12
C GLN A 49 13.34 0.29 10.55
N ASN A 50 13.95 1.30 11.17
CA ASN A 50 14.56 1.24 12.50
C ASN A 50 13.78 2.02 13.57
N ALA A 51 12.65 2.65 13.21
CA ALA A 51 11.91 3.53 14.10
C ALA A 51 11.31 2.74 15.25
N GLY A 52 11.65 3.14 16.48
CA GLY A 52 11.15 2.51 17.71
C GLY A 52 9.92 3.20 18.30
N ASP A 53 9.75 4.50 18.06
CA ASP A 53 8.64 5.28 18.61
C ASP A 53 7.54 5.56 17.58
N ILE A 54 6.31 5.70 18.08
CA ILE A 54 5.10 5.84 17.28
C ILE A 54 5.08 7.18 16.55
N GLU A 55 5.52 8.26 17.18
CA GLU A 55 5.41 9.63 16.63
C GLU A 55 6.39 9.83 15.47
N SER A 56 7.64 9.41 15.63
CA SER A 56 8.65 9.42 14.58
C SER A 56 8.20 8.62 13.37
N THR A 57 7.65 7.42 13.61
CA THR A 57 7.09 6.58 12.53
C THR A 57 5.97 7.32 11.78
N LEU A 58 5.02 7.91 12.49
CA LEU A 58 3.92 8.65 11.88
C LEU A 58 4.39 9.90 11.13
N ASN A 59 5.35 10.64 11.69
CA ASN A 59 5.93 11.82 11.06
C ASN A 59 6.61 11.46 9.74
N ILE A 60 7.40 10.38 9.72
CA ILE A 60 8.02 9.89 8.48
C ILE A 60 6.96 9.48 7.47
N LEU A 61 5.94 8.71 7.87
CA LEU A 61 4.87 8.29 6.97
C LEU A 61 4.09 9.48 6.39
N ASN A 62 3.83 10.52 7.19
CA ASN A 62 3.18 11.74 6.73
C ASN A 62 4.06 12.50 5.74
N VAL A 63 5.35 12.67 6.02
CA VAL A 63 6.29 13.32 5.08
C VAL A 63 6.34 12.55 3.77
N LEU A 64 6.41 11.22 3.81
CA LEU A 64 6.37 10.40 2.59
C LEU A 64 5.04 10.55 1.86
N ASP A 65 3.91 10.54 2.56
CA ASP A 65 2.59 10.71 1.93
C ASP A 65 2.49 12.05 1.21
N GLU A 66 2.91 13.15 1.85
CA GLU A 66 2.95 14.49 1.26
C GLU A 66 3.89 14.56 0.05
N LEU A 67 5.09 13.99 0.15
CA LEU A 67 6.05 13.96 -0.96
C LEU A 67 5.48 13.27 -2.20
N LEU A 68 4.73 12.19 -2.00
CA LEU A 68 4.11 11.42 -3.09
C LEU A 68 2.77 12.01 -3.55
N SER A 69 2.00 12.64 -2.67
CA SER A 69 0.72 13.30 -3.00
C SER A 69 0.94 14.61 -3.77
N ALA A 70 1.96 15.39 -3.40
CA ALA A 70 2.38 16.59 -4.13
C ALA A 70 3.24 16.27 -5.37
N GLY A 71 3.47 14.98 -5.66
CA GLY A 71 4.40 14.51 -6.67
C GLY A 71 3.71 13.94 -7.91
N THR A 72 4.33 14.13 -9.07
CA THR A 72 4.03 13.32 -10.27
C THR A 72 4.51 11.87 -10.07
N ASP A 73 4.07 10.94 -10.92
CA ASP A 73 4.53 9.54 -10.96
C ASP A 73 6.07 9.39 -10.84
N ARG A 74 6.84 10.37 -11.34
CA ARG A 74 8.31 10.41 -11.21
C ARG A 74 8.82 10.32 -9.77
N ARG A 75 8.16 10.95 -8.79
CA ARG A 75 8.60 10.89 -7.38
C ARG A 75 8.37 9.51 -6.77
N ILE A 76 7.24 8.88 -7.14
CA ILE A 76 6.96 7.50 -6.74
C ILE A 76 8.00 6.56 -7.36
N THR A 77 8.28 6.70 -8.66
CA THR A 77 9.33 5.90 -9.34
C THR A 77 10.71 6.12 -8.73
N TYR A 78 11.07 7.36 -8.40
CA TYR A 78 12.33 7.66 -7.73
C TYR A 78 12.40 6.98 -6.36
N MET A 79 11.34 7.06 -5.55
CA MET A 79 11.30 6.39 -4.26
C MET A 79 11.40 4.86 -4.39
N ILE A 80 10.74 4.28 -5.40
CA ILE A 80 10.88 2.85 -5.71
C ILE A 80 12.34 2.51 -6.07
N SER A 81 13.00 3.35 -6.89
CA SER A 81 14.41 3.14 -7.27
C SER A 81 15.39 3.22 -6.09
N LYS A 82 14.97 3.87 -5.00
CA LYS A 82 15.71 3.98 -3.73
C LYS A 82 15.33 2.92 -2.69
N GLY A 83 14.58 1.89 -3.07
CA GLY A 83 14.19 0.80 -2.18
C GLY A 83 13.02 1.14 -1.24
N GLY A 84 12.24 2.18 -1.56
CA GLY A 84 11.12 2.59 -0.72
C GLY A 84 10.04 1.54 -0.56
N SER A 85 9.76 0.74 -1.60
CA SER A 85 8.80 -0.37 -1.50
C SER A 85 9.25 -1.41 -0.47
N GLU A 86 10.52 -1.80 -0.51
CA GLU A 86 11.14 -2.75 0.42
C GLU A 86 11.14 -2.22 1.85
N ALA A 87 11.43 -0.92 2.03
CA ALA A 87 11.36 -0.28 3.34
C ALA A 87 9.94 -0.27 3.93
N LEU A 88 8.94 0.07 3.12
CA LEU A 88 7.54 0.05 3.54
C LEU A 88 7.06 -1.38 3.87
N LEU A 89 7.46 -2.38 3.07
CA LEU A 89 7.11 -3.78 3.32
C LEU A 89 7.74 -4.30 4.62
N SER A 90 9.01 -3.95 4.87
CA SER A 90 9.69 -4.29 6.13
C SER A 90 8.98 -3.66 7.33
N ALA A 91 8.67 -2.36 7.26
CA ALA A 91 7.92 -1.68 8.32
C ALA A 91 6.54 -2.31 8.56
N LEU A 92 5.85 -2.75 7.49
CA LEU A 92 4.56 -3.43 7.59
C LEU A 92 4.70 -4.75 8.35
N VAL A 93 5.68 -5.57 7.99
CA VAL A 93 5.90 -6.87 8.63
C VAL A 93 6.21 -6.70 10.10
N THR A 94 7.09 -5.77 10.44
CA THR A 94 7.43 -5.43 11.83
C THR A 94 6.19 -4.99 12.62
N THR A 95 5.38 -4.09 12.06
CA THR A 95 4.20 -3.55 12.75
C THR A 95 3.05 -4.55 12.82
N ALA A 96 2.87 -5.39 11.81
CA ALA A 96 1.77 -6.35 11.72
C ALA A 96 1.98 -7.60 12.58
N ARG A 97 3.24 -7.97 12.86
CA ARG A 97 3.59 -9.15 13.67
C ARG A 97 3.59 -8.89 15.18
N THR A 98 3.35 -7.65 15.62
CA THR A 98 3.26 -7.35 17.06
C THR A 98 2.01 -8.00 17.66
N PHE A 99 2.05 -8.31 18.96
CA PHE A 99 0.91 -8.92 19.68
C PHE A 99 -0.37 -8.07 19.59
N SER A 100 -0.21 -6.74 19.53
CA SER A 100 -1.29 -5.79 19.30
C SER A 100 -0.93 -4.86 18.13
N PRO A 101 -1.34 -5.20 16.89
CA PRO A 101 -1.04 -4.39 15.71
C PRO A 101 -1.59 -2.97 15.85
N ASN A 102 -0.70 -1.98 15.81
CA ASN A 102 -1.07 -0.58 16.00
C ASN A 102 -1.65 0.02 14.71
N PHE A 103 -2.98 0.11 14.63
CA PHE A 103 -3.67 0.65 13.46
C PHE A 103 -3.53 2.15 13.23
N THR A 104 -3.02 2.90 14.22
CA THR A 104 -2.63 4.31 14.02
C THR A 104 -1.45 4.38 13.04
N ILE A 105 -0.50 3.45 13.13
CA ILE A 105 0.63 3.34 12.20
C ILE A 105 0.26 2.53 10.95
N LEU A 106 -0.45 1.40 11.10
CA LEU A 106 -0.72 0.52 9.96
C LEU A 106 -1.59 1.18 8.90
N LEU A 107 -2.56 2.02 9.26
CA LEU A 107 -3.42 2.67 8.26
C LEU A 107 -2.63 3.56 7.27
N PRO A 108 -1.86 4.57 7.71
CA PRO A 108 -1.05 5.36 6.80
C PRO A 108 -0.02 4.51 6.05
N LEU A 109 0.58 3.52 6.71
CA LEU A 109 1.54 2.60 6.08
C LEU A 109 0.91 1.77 4.95
N LEU A 110 -0.27 1.17 5.18
CA LEU A 110 -1.00 0.38 4.19
C LEU A 110 -1.45 1.24 3.01
N HIS A 111 -1.93 2.48 3.25
CA HIS A 111 -2.29 3.39 2.18
C HIS A 111 -1.09 3.79 1.32
N LEU A 112 0.04 4.08 1.96
CA LEU A 112 1.28 4.42 1.25
C LEU A 112 1.78 3.23 0.43
N LEU A 113 1.73 2.01 0.99
CA LEU A 113 2.04 0.77 0.26
C LEU A 113 1.14 0.55 -0.95
N ALA A 114 -0.18 0.77 -0.83
CA ALA A 114 -1.08 0.66 -1.98
C ALA A 114 -0.73 1.71 -3.06
N LYS A 115 -0.50 2.96 -2.65
CA LYS A 115 -0.11 4.07 -3.55
C LYS A 115 1.16 3.73 -4.33
N VAL A 116 2.20 3.25 -3.65
CA VAL A 116 3.48 2.88 -4.25
C VAL A 116 3.36 1.60 -5.08
N GLY A 117 2.64 0.61 -4.56
CA GLY A 117 2.45 -0.69 -5.20
C GLY A 117 1.75 -0.61 -6.56
N HIS A 118 0.87 0.38 -6.78
CA HIS A 118 0.29 0.63 -8.11
C HIS A 118 1.31 1.09 -9.16
N ARG A 119 2.50 1.55 -8.75
CA ARG A 119 3.59 1.96 -9.65
C ARG A 119 4.76 0.97 -9.65
N ASP A 120 4.94 0.20 -8.58
CA ASP A 120 5.97 -0.82 -8.51
C ASP A 120 5.49 -2.15 -9.10
N ARG A 121 5.84 -2.40 -10.36
CA ARG A 121 5.48 -3.64 -11.07
C ARG A 121 5.99 -4.92 -10.39
N ARG A 122 6.99 -4.81 -9.51
CA ARG A 122 7.59 -5.96 -8.79
C ARG A 122 7.09 -6.07 -7.36
N ILE A 123 6.11 -5.26 -6.93
CA ILE A 123 5.65 -5.22 -5.54
C ILE A 123 5.19 -6.59 -5.03
N GLY A 124 4.50 -7.40 -5.85
CA GLY A 124 4.12 -8.76 -5.48
C GLY A 124 5.34 -9.63 -5.11
N MET A 125 6.35 -9.70 -5.97
CA MET A 125 7.59 -10.45 -5.68
C MET A 125 8.33 -9.90 -4.46
N LYS A 126 8.36 -8.57 -4.29
CA LYS A 126 8.98 -7.93 -3.11
C LYS A 126 8.22 -8.29 -1.83
N ALA A 127 6.89 -8.30 -1.87
CA ALA A 127 6.04 -8.63 -0.74
C ALA A 127 6.16 -10.10 -0.33
N GLU A 128 6.30 -11.00 -1.31
CA GLU A 128 6.62 -12.41 -1.05
C GLU A 128 7.98 -12.54 -0.36
N LYS A 129 9.03 -11.94 -0.92
CA LYS A 129 10.39 -11.97 -0.36
C LYS A 129 10.45 -11.36 1.05
N ALA A 130 9.67 -10.31 1.30
CA ALA A 130 9.59 -9.67 2.61
C ALA A 130 8.65 -10.41 3.59
N GLU A 131 8.00 -11.51 3.17
CA GLU A 131 6.98 -12.23 3.94
C GLU A 131 5.81 -11.35 4.41
N ALA A 132 5.44 -10.34 3.62
CA ALA A 132 4.39 -9.37 3.95
C ALA A 132 2.97 -9.84 3.57
N VAL A 133 2.85 -10.82 2.67
CA VAL A 133 1.57 -11.28 2.12
C VAL A 133 0.66 -11.88 3.21
N LEU A 134 1.17 -12.84 3.98
CA LEU A 134 0.38 -13.52 5.00
C LEU A 134 0.05 -12.64 6.20
N PRO A 135 0.97 -11.83 6.76
CA PRO A 135 0.62 -10.84 7.78
C PRO A 135 -0.51 -9.91 7.34
N THR A 136 -0.49 -9.42 6.10
CA THR A 136 -1.55 -8.56 5.56
C THR A 136 -2.89 -9.30 5.46
N LEU A 137 -2.87 -10.55 5.01
CA LEU A 137 -4.07 -11.39 4.97
C LEU A 137 -4.63 -11.66 6.37
N THR A 138 -3.77 -11.88 7.36
CA THR A 138 -4.16 -12.04 8.77
C THR A 138 -4.81 -10.77 9.31
N LEU A 139 -4.23 -9.60 9.03
CA LEU A 139 -4.84 -8.32 9.39
C LEU A 139 -6.22 -8.17 8.77
N LEU A 140 -6.40 -8.52 7.48
CA LEU A 140 -7.71 -8.51 6.83
C LEU A 140 -8.72 -9.41 7.56
N LYS A 141 -8.34 -10.66 7.84
CA LYS A 141 -9.19 -11.67 8.51
C LYS A 141 -9.67 -11.18 9.87
N GLN A 142 -8.79 -10.54 10.64
CA GLN A 142 -9.10 -10.03 11.97
C GLN A 142 -9.97 -8.76 11.96
N ASN A 143 -10.00 -8.03 10.84
CA ASN A 143 -10.62 -6.71 10.77
C ASN A 143 -11.81 -6.65 9.79
N VAL A 144 -12.45 -7.78 9.47
CA VAL A 144 -13.59 -7.83 8.52
C VAL A 144 -14.79 -6.95 8.93
N LYS A 145 -14.94 -6.62 10.21
CA LYS A 145 -16.00 -5.73 10.72
C LYS A 145 -15.61 -4.24 10.70
N HIS A 146 -14.35 -3.91 10.43
CA HIS A 146 -13.82 -2.55 10.47
C HIS A 146 -13.56 -2.02 9.06
N THR A 147 -14.58 -1.47 8.41
CA THR A 147 -14.58 -1.09 6.99
C THR A 147 -13.30 -0.36 6.53
N ARG A 148 -12.82 0.62 7.31
CA ARG A 148 -11.59 1.38 6.97
C ARG A 148 -10.33 0.49 6.96
N ARG A 149 -10.18 -0.38 7.97
CA ARG A 149 -9.03 -1.29 8.08
C ARG A 149 -9.11 -2.41 7.03
N THR A 150 -10.31 -2.93 6.80
CA THR A 150 -10.57 -3.91 5.74
C THR A 150 -10.19 -3.37 4.38
N ALA A 151 -10.65 -2.16 4.03
CA ALA A 151 -10.35 -1.52 2.75
C ALA A 151 -8.84 -1.32 2.56
N ALA A 152 -8.14 -0.81 3.58
CA ALA A 152 -6.69 -0.63 3.52
C ALA A 152 -5.94 -1.95 3.27
N CYS A 153 -6.33 -3.04 3.96
CA CYS A 153 -5.74 -4.36 3.73
C CYS A 153 -6.04 -4.88 2.32
N LEU A 154 -7.27 -4.69 1.82
CA LEU A 154 -7.67 -5.11 0.47
C LEU A 154 -6.89 -4.38 -0.62
N TRP A 155 -6.67 -3.07 -0.50
CA TRP A 155 -5.87 -2.32 -1.47
C TRP A 155 -4.43 -2.84 -1.56
N VAL A 156 -3.83 -3.18 -0.42
CA VAL A 156 -2.48 -3.76 -0.40
C VAL A 156 -2.46 -5.17 -1.00
N LEU A 157 -3.42 -6.02 -0.63
CA LEU A 157 -3.52 -7.37 -1.22
C LEU A 157 -3.75 -7.31 -2.73
N GLN A 158 -4.53 -6.34 -3.22
CA GLN A 158 -4.75 -6.11 -4.65
C GLN A 158 -3.44 -5.82 -5.39
N VAL A 159 -2.57 -4.96 -4.85
CA VAL A 159 -1.27 -4.70 -5.50
C VAL A 159 -0.31 -5.89 -5.36
N PHE A 160 -0.39 -6.67 -4.28
CA PHE A 160 0.41 -7.90 -4.14
C PHE A 160 0.06 -8.93 -5.21
N CYS A 161 -1.21 -9.01 -5.63
CA CYS A 161 -1.65 -9.87 -6.73
C CYS A 161 -1.08 -9.49 -8.11
N SER A 162 -0.17 -8.52 -8.21
CA SER A 162 0.64 -8.30 -9.42
C SER A 162 1.60 -9.46 -9.74
N SER A 163 1.80 -10.40 -8.81
CA SER A 163 2.54 -11.65 -9.01
C SER A 163 1.62 -12.87 -8.90
N VAL A 164 1.87 -13.88 -9.74
CA VAL A 164 1.12 -15.15 -9.70
C VAL A 164 1.43 -15.93 -8.42
N THR A 165 2.67 -15.87 -7.94
CA THR A 165 3.11 -16.56 -6.72
C THR A 165 2.34 -16.07 -5.49
N THR A 166 2.25 -14.75 -5.31
CA THR A 166 1.50 -14.13 -4.21
C THR A 166 -0.01 -14.38 -4.32
N ALA A 167 -0.58 -14.30 -5.53
CA ALA A 167 -1.99 -14.61 -5.75
C ALA A 167 -2.30 -16.08 -5.39
N THR A 168 -1.41 -17.01 -5.77
CA THR A 168 -1.52 -18.43 -5.42
C THR A 168 -1.42 -18.65 -3.92
N LEU A 169 -0.46 -18.00 -3.26
CA LEU A 169 -0.28 -18.04 -1.81
C LEU A 169 -1.53 -17.55 -1.07
N LEU A 170 -2.15 -16.46 -1.54
CA LEU A 170 -3.42 -15.96 -0.97
C LEU A 170 -4.56 -16.96 -1.16
N GLY A 171 -4.68 -17.58 -2.34
CA GLY A 171 -5.67 -18.62 -2.61
C GLY A 171 -5.53 -19.82 -1.67
N GLN A 172 -4.32 -20.36 -1.55
CA GLN A 172 -4.00 -21.48 -0.65
C GLN A 172 -4.28 -21.16 0.82
N ASN A 173 -4.16 -19.89 1.22
CA ASN A 173 -4.39 -19.43 2.58
C ASN A 173 -5.83 -18.93 2.83
N ARG A 174 -6.81 -19.40 2.03
CA ARG A 174 -8.23 -19.06 2.17
C ARG A 174 -8.51 -17.56 2.06
N GLY A 175 -7.75 -16.86 1.21
CA GLY A 175 -7.94 -15.42 0.97
C GLY A 175 -9.29 -15.11 0.34
N LEU A 176 -9.73 -15.95 -0.61
CA LEU A 176 -11.00 -15.79 -1.31
C LEU A 176 -12.21 -15.91 -0.36
N ASP A 177 -12.16 -16.82 0.62
CA ASP A 177 -13.22 -16.99 1.63
C ASP A 177 -13.48 -15.70 2.43
N VAL A 178 -12.45 -14.89 2.65
CA VAL A 178 -12.57 -13.59 3.33
C VAL A 178 -13.21 -12.56 2.39
N ILE A 179 -12.76 -12.52 1.14
CA ILE A 179 -13.27 -11.60 0.11
C ILE A 179 -14.75 -11.88 -0.16
N PHE A 180 -15.15 -13.14 -0.35
CA PHE A 180 -16.55 -13.50 -0.59
C PHE A 180 -17.47 -13.13 0.57
N ARG A 181 -16.99 -13.17 1.82
CA ARG A 181 -17.77 -12.69 2.97
C ARG A 181 -17.93 -11.16 3.01
N LEU A 182 -17.03 -10.42 2.37
CA LEU A 182 -17.08 -8.96 2.28
C LEU A 182 -17.95 -8.48 1.11
N ILE A 183 -18.14 -9.32 0.09
CA ILE A 183 -19.11 -9.07 -0.97
C ILE A 183 -20.49 -9.35 -0.38
N PRO A 184 -21.41 -8.38 -0.34
CA PRO A 184 -22.78 -8.65 0.08
C PRO A 184 -23.35 -9.78 -0.80
N PRO A 185 -24.06 -10.77 -0.22
CA PRO A 185 -24.83 -11.69 -1.06
C PRO A 185 -25.71 -10.84 -1.98
N HIS A 186 -25.86 -11.21 -3.25
CA HIS A 186 -26.63 -10.47 -4.26
C HIS A 186 -28.09 -10.28 -3.83
N THR A 187 -28.36 -9.38 -2.89
CA THR A 187 -29.68 -9.10 -2.34
C THR A 187 -30.09 -7.71 -2.81
N THR A 188 -30.76 -7.72 -3.97
CA THR A 188 -32.05 -7.03 -4.20
C THR A 188 -32.20 -5.55 -3.84
N ARG A 189 -31.14 -4.77 -3.60
CA ARG A 189 -31.27 -3.37 -3.15
C ARG A 189 -31.05 -2.31 -4.24
N HIS A 190 -31.28 -2.64 -5.51
CA HIS A 190 -31.31 -1.68 -6.63
C HIS A 190 -32.45 -1.98 -7.62
N LYS A 191 -33.65 -2.33 -7.14
CA LYS A 191 -34.88 -2.16 -7.92
C LYS A 191 -35.52 -0.82 -7.56
N ARG A 192 -34.92 0.30 -7.96
CA ARG A 192 -35.72 1.53 -8.11
C ARG A 192 -36.44 1.38 -9.44
N THR A 193 -37.67 0.89 -9.39
CA THR A 193 -38.62 1.04 -10.49
C THR A 193 -38.81 2.55 -10.66
N VAL A 194 -38.32 3.09 -11.76
CA VAL A 194 -38.70 4.42 -12.22
C VAL A 194 -40.19 4.33 -12.52
N LYS A 195 -41.01 5.06 -11.77
CA LYS A 195 -42.42 5.30 -12.09
C LYS A 195 -42.51 6.45 -13.07
#